data_AF-A0A7V9F229-F1
#
_entry.id   AF-A0A7V9F229-F1
#
_cell.length_a   1.000
_cell.length_b   1.000
_cell.length_c   1.000
_cell.angle_alpha   90.00
_cell.angle_beta   90.00
_cell.angle_gamma   90.00
#
_symmetry.space_group_name_H-M   'P 1'
#
loop_
_entity.id
_entity.type
_entity.pdbx_description
1 polymer ?
#
loop_
_entity_poly.entity_id
_entity_poly.type
_entity_poly.pdbx_seq_one_letter_code
_entity_poly.pdbx_strand_id
1 'polypeptide(L)' 'RYLYPRYTGLRRELDTYLNYYNHDRVHHGRLTQGQIPADIVYGARKMEAR' A
#
# COMPACT_ATOMS: atom_id res chain seq x y z
N ARG A 1 20.98 -1.81 18.32
CA ARG A 1 19.85 -2.52 18.97
C ARG A 1 18.87 -2.91 17.86
N TYR A 2 18.80 -4.18 17.48
CA TYR A 2 17.84 -4.63 16.47
C TYR A 2 16.53 -5.01 17.16
N LEU A 3 15.44 -4.33 16.79
CA LEU A 3 14.10 -4.75 17.15
C LEU A 3 13.84 -6.00 16.31
N TYR A 4 13.78 -7.18 16.92
CA TYR A 4 13.31 -8.38 16.20
C TYR A 4 11.79 -8.26 16.10
N PRO A 5 11.23 -7.98 14.91
CA PRO A 5 9.80 -7.89 14.78
C PRO A 5 9.22 -9.30 14.90
N ARG A 6 8.25 -9.48 15.80
CA ARG A 6 7.48 -10.73 15.87
C ARG A 6 6.61 -10.82 14.63
N TYR A 7 6.31 -12.04 14.18
CA TYR A 7 5.45 -12.30 13.01
C TYR A 7 4.14 -11.51 13.04
N THR A 8 3.51 -11.39 14.21
CA THR A 8 2.28 -10.59 14.40
C THR A 8 2.46 -9.10 14.15
N GLY A 9 3.63 -8.55 14.49
CA GLY A 9 4.01 -7.16 14.22
C GLY A 9 4.22 -6.93 12.73
N LEU A 10 4.99 -7.79 12.06
CA LEU A 10 5.20 -7.73 10.61
C LEU A 10 3.88 -7.79 9.84
N ARG A 11 2.96 -8.66 10.26
CA ARG A 11 1.63 -8.76 9.63
C ARG A 11 0.85 -7.45 9.75
N ARG A 12 0.87 -6.81 10.91
CA ARG A 12 0.17 -5.53 11.15
C ARG A 12 0.81 -4.39 10.35
N GLU A 13 2.12 -4.34 10.30
CA GLU A 13 2.85 -3.34 9.52
C GLU A 13 2.58 -3.50 8.02
N LEU A 14 2.56 -4.74 7.52
CA LEU A 14 2.19 -5.02 6.14
C LEU A 14 0.76 -4.58 5.84
N ASP A 15 -0.20 -4.93 6.68
CA ASP A 15 -1.60 -4.50 6.54
C ASP A 15 -1.74 -2.97 6.49
N THR A 16 -1.05 -2.28 7.41
CA THR A 16 -1.02 -0.82 7.46
C THR A 16 -0.41 -0.24 6.18
N TYR A 17 0.70 -0.81 5.72
CA TYR A 17 1.38 -0.35 4.51
C TYR A 17 0.53 -0.58 3.25
N LEU A 18 -0.16 -1.71 3.16
CA LEU A 18 -1.05 -2.01 2.03
C LEU A 18 -2.22 -1.04 1.96
N ASN A 19 -2.81 -0.69 3.11
CA ASN A 19 -3.89 0.30 3.17
C ASN A 19 -3.39 1.68 2.69
N TYR A 20 -2.29 2.17 3.28
CA TYR A 20 -1.65 3.42 2.86
C TYR A 20 -1.31 3.42 1.37
N TYR A 21 -0.69 2.35 0.87
CA TYR A 21 -0.30 2.25 -0.53
C TYR A 21 -1.52 2.37 -1.43
N ASN A 22 -2.62 1.70 -1.10
CA ASN A 22 -3.79 1.62 -1.95
C ASN A 22 -4.71 2.85 -1.89
N HIS A 23 -4.81 3.50 -0.72
CA HIS A 23 -5.84 4.51 -0.47
C HIS A 23 -5.30 5.92 -0.21
N ASP A 24 -4.06 6.05 0.26
CA ASP A 24 -3.52 7.34 0.68
C ASP A 24 -2.34 7.80 -0.19
N ARG A 25 -1.63 6.85 -0.82
CA ARG A 25 -0.42 7.15 -1.58
C ARG A 25 -0.76 7.76 -2.94
N VAL A 26 -0.57 9.06 -3.02
CA VAL A 26 -0.62 9.81 -4.27
C VAL A 26 0.46 9.34 -5.25
N HIS A 27 0.07 9.05 -6.49
CA HIS A 27 0.99 8.73 -7.58
C HIS A 27 1.27 9.95 -8.47
N HIS A 28 2.52 10.40 -8.47
CA HIS A 28 2.99 11.53 -9.30
C HIS A 28 3.46 11.13 -10.71
N GLY A 29 3.05 9.97 -11.20
CA GLY A 29 3.36 9.54 -12.56
C GLY A 29 2.60 10.37 -13.61
N ARG A 30 3.19 10.52 -14.80
CA ARG A 30 2.57 11.23 -15.94
C ARG A 30 1.17 10.71 -16.29
N LEU A 31 0.89 9.43 -16.03
CA LEU A 31 -0.40 8.80 -16.35
C LEU A 31 -1.37 8.77 -15.16
N THR A 32 -0.89 8.98 -13.95
CA THR A 32 -1.70 8.91 -12.73
C THR A 32 -2.06 10.29 -12.19
N GLN A 33 -1.35 11.35 -12.57
CA GLN A 33 -1.77 12.75 -12.36
C GLN A 33 -2.16 13.10 -10.91
N GLY A 34 -1.52 12.49 -9.91
CA GLY A 34 -1.84 12.71 -8.50
C GLY A 34 -2.99 11.86 -7.94
N GLN A 35 -3.52 10.91 -8.71
CA GLN A 35 -4.51 9.95 -8.22
C GLN A 35 -3.86 8.88 -7.34
N ILE A 36 -4.66 8.33 -6.43
CA ILE A 36 -4.32 7.17 -5.60
C ILE A 36 -4.64 5.87 -6.35
N PRO A 37 -4.06 4.71 -5.97
CA PRO A 37 -4.39 3.44 -6.61
C PRO A 37 -5.87 3.07 -6.60
N ALA A 38 -6.62 3.46 -5.57
CA ALA A 38 -8.07 3.22 -5.54
C ALA A 38 -8.82 3.87 -6.71
N ASP A 39 -8.28 4.96 -7.28
CA ASP A 39 -8.95 5.79 -8.30
C ASP A 39 -8.49 5.47 -9.74
N ILE A 40 -7.48 4.61 -9.91
CA ILE A 40 -6.99 4.21 -11.25
C ILE A 40 -7.73 2.99 -11.78
N VAL A 41 -7.56 2.69 -13.08
CA VAL A 41 -8.26 1.62 -13.83
C VAL A 41 -8.25 0.24 -13.13
N TYR A 42 -7.19 -0.10 -12.42
CA TYR A 42 -7.06 -1.39 -11.72
C TYR A 42 -7.56 -1.37 -10.26
N GLY A 43 -7.89 -0.19 -9.72
CA GLY A 43 -8.25 0.01 -8.32
C GLY A 43 -7.14 -0.38 -7.34
N ALA A 44 -7.50 -0.46 -6.05
CA ALA A 44 -6.65 -0.88 -4.92
C ALA A 44 -6.13 -2.33 -4.99
N ARG A 45 -6.23 -3.01 -6.15
CA ARG A 45 -6.03 -4.45 -6.29
C ARG A 45 -4.59 -4.87 -6.59
N LYS A 46 -3.71 -3.91 -6.89
CA LYS A 46 -2.32 -4.20 -7.30
C LYS A 46 -1.55 -5.00 -6.25
N MET A 47 -1.81 -4.73 -4.98
CA MET A 47 -1.11 -5.35 -3.85
C MET A 47 -1.99 -6.32 -3.06
N GLU A 48 -3.18 -6.65 -3.57
CA GLU A 48 -4.03 -7.69 -2.97
C GLU A 48 -3.35 -9.05 -3.13
N ALA A 49 -3.26 -9.80 -2.04
CA ALA A 49 -2.83 -11.19 -2.08
C ALA A 49 -3.90 -12.02 -2.81
N ARG A 50 -3.46 -12.85 -3.76
CA ARG A 50 -4.30 -13.85 -4.44
C ARG A 50 -4.23 -15.20 -3.75
#